data_AF-A0A402BJ62-F1
#
_entry.id   AF-A0A402BJ62-F1
#
_cell.length_a   1.000
_cell.length_b   1.000
_cell.length_c   1.000
_cell.angle_alpha   90.00
_cell.angle_beta   90.00
_cell.angle_gamma   90.00
#
_symmetry.space_group_name_H-M   'P 1'
#
loop_
_entity.id
_entity.type
_entity.pdbx_description
1 polymer ?
#
loop_
_entity_poly.entity_id
_entity_poly.type
_entity_poly.pdbx_seq_one_letter_code
_entity_poly.pdbx_strand_id
1 'polypeptide(L)'
;MYLQKRQWRKGCIYALACLIMVLSMVSLTSQGAAKATARLENQQQSYAGGCPIFPADNAWNQDISALPVHPLSANYVASMGGAQSMHADFGAGLYNGAPIGIPYAVVPASQPGVPVQFDYAGESEPGPYPVPTTTAIEGGAQSSGDRHVLVIQSGTCKLYEMFSSYPQGTGWHAGSGAVWNLTTNDLRPQGWTSADAAGLPILPGLARYDEVASGAINHALRFTANATQKAFVWPARHFASSNSDPNLPPMGLRMRLKANIDISAYPPQTRIVLTALKRYGMILADNGSSWFVGGAPDDRWINDDLASLRSIKGSDFEAVDTSSMVINANSAQAHGAVAASTPVPATPTHSASPTKQAVQTANKTPSPLALRRRPGINITTDTTQTHSQAPAREKAADNPPVFLWVGLALAICTSAGGLVGIRLWRKYR
;
A
#
# COMPACT_ATOMS: atom_id res chain seq x y z
N MET A 1 55.24 -21.92 58.67
CA MET A 1 54.27 -20.89 58.24
C MET A 1 54.46 -20.35 56.80
N TYR A 2 55.68 -20.25 56.25
CA TYR A 2 55.91 -19.62 54.94
C TYR A 2 55.45 -20.49 53.73
N LEU A 3 55.63 -21.81 53.80
CA LEU A 3 55.23 -22.74 52.73
C LEU A 3 53.69 -22.87 52.58
N GLN A 4 52.95 -22.75 53.68
CA GLN A 4 51.49 -22.87 53.70
C GLN A 4 50.78 -21.66 53.05
N LYS A 5 51.32 -20.44 53.22
CA LYS A 5 50.84 -19.23 52.54
C LYS A 5 51.07 -19.27 51.03
N ARG A 6 52.12 -19.94 50.56
CA ARG A 6 52.45 -20.06 49.12
C ARG A 6 51.52 -21.07 48.41
N GLN A 7 51.13 -22.14 49.10
CA GLN A 7 50.14 -23.11 48.61
C GLN A 7 48.74 -22.48 48.54
N TRP A 8 48.34 -21.70 49.56
CA TRP A 8 47.08 -20.95 49.56
C TRP A 8 46.99 -19.94 48.41
N ARG A 9 48.05 -19.16 48.16
CA ARG A 9 48.10 -18.20 47.05
C ARG A 9 47.96 -18.86 45.68
N LYS A 10 48.60 -20.03 45.48
CA LYS A 10 48.45 -20.80 44.24
C LYS A 10 47.02 -21.34 44.08
N GLY A 11 46.43 -21.89 45.14
CA GLY A 11 45.03 -22.35 45.14
C GLY A 11 44.02 -21.25 44.78
N CYS A 12 44.19 -20.04 45.33
CA CYS A 12 43.35 -18.89 44.99
C CYS A 12 43.51 -18.44 43.53
N ILE A 13 44.72 -18.50 42.97
CA ILE A 13 44.97 -18.15 41.56
C ILE A 13 44.31 -19.16 40.62
N TYR A 14 44.39 -20.47 40.91
CA TYR A 14 43.73 -21.50 40.11
C TYR A 14 42.20 -21.40 40.20
N ALA A 15 41.65 -21.14 41.38
CA ALA A 15 40.21 -20.94 41.56
C ALA A 15 39.69 -19.72 40.79
N LEU A 16 40.43 -18.60 40.80
CA LEU A 16 40.07 -17.40 40.05
C LEU A 16 40.16 -17.62 38.53
N ALA A 17 41.20 -18.33 38.06
CA ALA A 17 41.36 -18.68 36.65
C ALA A 17 40.23 -19.60 36.16
N CYS A 18 39.83 -20.61 36.94
CA CYS A 18 38.67 -21.45 36.63
C CYS A 18 37.37 -20.65 36.58
N LEU A 19 37.15 -19.73 37.53
CA LEU A 19 35.95 -18.89 37.55
C LEU A 19 35.86 -17.98 36.31
N ILE A 20 36.97 -17.35 35.91
CA ILE A 20 37.04 -16.51 34.71
C ILE A 20 36.76 -17.33 33.45
N MET A 21 37.30 -18.55 33.37
CA MET A 21 37.09 -19.43 32.22
C MET A 21 35.62 -19.87 32.12
N VAL A 22 34.99 -20.24 33.24
CA VAL A 22 33.56 -20.61 33.29
C VAL A 22 32.68 -19.42 32.92
N LEU A 23 32.92 -18.22 33.46
CA LEU A 23 32.18 -17.00 33.12
C LEU A 23 32.33 -16.62 31.64
N SER A 24 33.51 -16.82 31.06
CA SER A 24 33.76 -16.59 29.64
C SER A 24 32.99 -17.59 28.76
N MET A 25 32.99 -18.88 29.11
CA MET A 25 32.22 -19.89 28.37
C MET A 25 30.71 -19.64 28.44
N VAL A 26 30.18 -19.29 29.62
CA VAL A 26 28.76 -18.94 29.80
C VAL A 26 28.38 -17.73 28.92
N SER A 27 29.25 -16.70 28.87
CA SER A 27 29.04 -15.51 28.04
C SER A 27 29.10 -15.80 26.54
N LEU A 28 29.94 -16.73 26.09
CA LEU A 28 29.97 -17.18 24.69
C LEU A 28 28.71 -17.97 24.31
N THR A 29 28.24 -18.85 25.20
CA THR A 29 27.02 -19.65 24.95
C THR A 29 25.75 -18.80 24.88
N SER A 30 25.63 -17.77 25.73
CA SER A 30 24.47 -16.86 25.72
C SER A 30 24.42 -15.99 24.46
N GLN A 31 25.58 -15.53 23.97
CA GLN A 31 25.67 -14.79 22.70
C GLN A 31 25.38 -15.67 21.49
N GLY A 32 25.80 -16.94 21.51
CA GLY A 32 25.51 -17.90 20.45
C GLY A 32 24.02 -18.25 20.36
N ALA A 33 23.36 -18.47 21.51
CA ALA A 33 21.94 -18.71 21.57
C ALA A 33 21.13 -17.49 21.09
N ALA A 34 21.43 -16.28 21.58
CA ALA A 34 20.75 -15.05 21.16
C ALA A 34 20.90 -14.75 19.66
N LYS A 35 22.08 -15.03 19.07
CA LYS A 35 22.28 -14.93 17.60
C LYS A 35 21.51 -15.99 16.83
N ALA A 36 21.31 -17.18 17.39
CA ALA A 36 20.54 -18.25 16.75
C ALA A 36 19.03 -17.98 16.79
N THR A 37 18.48 -17.48 17.91
CA THR A 37 17.08 -17.03 18.00
C THR A 37 16.83 -15.82 17.11
N ALA A 38 17.72 -14.83 17.11
CA ALA A 38 17.63 -13.69 16.20
C ALA A 38 17.71 -14.13 14.71
N ARG A 39 18.43 -15.21 14.38
CA ARG A 39 18.46 -15.78 13.03
C ARG A 39 17.19 -16.53 12.66
N LEU A 40 16.53 -17.19 13.62
CA LEU A 40 15.25 -17.87 13.42
C LEU A 40 14.08 -16.88 13.30
N GLU A 41 14.08 -15.79 14.09
CA GLU A 41 13.15 -14.65 13.95
C GLU A 41 13.43 -13.79 12.69
N ASN A 42 14.53 -14.02 11.99
CA ASN A 42 14.94 -13.28 10.78
C ASN A 42 14.67 -14.06 9.47
N GLN A 43 13.88 -15.13 9.50
CA GLN A 43 13.74 -16.05 8.35
C GLN A 43 12.34 -16.67 8.15
N GLN A 44 11.29 -16.18 8.81
CA GLN A 44 9.95 -16.70 8.53
C GLN A 44 9.32 -15.92 7.37
N GLN A 45 9.65 -16.34 6.16
CA GLN A 45 9.08 -15.80 4.92
C GLN A 45 7.54 -15.83 4.98
N SER A 46 6.89 -14.75 4.59
CA SER A 46 5.43 -14.68 4.53
C SER A 46 4.89 -15.52 3.38
N TYR A 47 3.72 -16.13 3.57
CA TYR A 47 3.03 -16.93 2.56
C TYR A 47 1.58 -16.49 2.42
N ALA A 48 1.04 -16.60 1.20
CA ALA A 48 -0.40 -16.55 0.96
C ALA A 48 -0.77 -17.53 -0.16
N GLY A 49 -1.89 -18.25 0.01
CA GLY A 49 -2.32 -19.25 -0.96
C GLY A 49 -1.31 -20.37 -1.24
N GLY A 50 -0.46 -20.70 -0.25
CA GLY A 50 0.62 -21.69 -0.39
C GLY A 50 1.86 -21.19 -1.13
N CYS A 51 1.93 -19.91 -1.48
CA CYS A 51 3.06 -19.31 -2.18
C CYS A 51 3.81 -18.32 -1.30
N PRO A 52 5.15 -18.26 -1.40
CA PRO A 52 5.92 -17.23 -0.70
C PRO A 52 5.53 -15.86 -1.23
N ILE A 53 5.58 -14.83 -0.39
CA ILE A 53 5.42 -13.44 -0.78
C ILE A 53 6.81 -12.84 -1.01
N PHE A 54 7.30 -13.05 -2.23
CA PHE A 54 8.65 -12.69 -2.68
C PHE A 54 9.80 -13.40 -1.97
N PRO A 55 10.99 -13.47 -2.60
CA PRO A 55 12.21 -13.95 -1.95
C PRO A 55 12.53 -13.22 -0.63
N ALA A 56 13.25 -13.89 0.27
CA ALA A 56 13.67 -13.29 1.54
C ALA A 56 14.62 -12.09 1.37
N ASP A 57 15.31 -11.98 0.24
CA ASP A 57 16.18 -10.86 -0.13
C ASP A 57 15.45 -9.77 -0.95
N ASN A 58 14.11 -9.79 -0.99
CA ASN A 58 13.32 -8.78 -1.66
C ASN A 58 13.18 -7.50 -0.80
N ALA A 59 13.03 -6.35 -1.45
CA ALA A 59 12.80 -5.03 -0.85
C ALA A 59 11.60 -4.97 0.13
N TRP A 60 10.58 -5.78 -0.09
CA TRP A 60 9.45 -5.90 0.84
C TRP A 60 9.86 -6.57 2.16
N ASN A 61 10.81 -7.51 2.10
CA ASN A 61 11.13 -8.44 3.19
C ASN A 61 12.41 -8.05 3.97
N GLN A 62 13.02 -6.90 3.67
CA GLN A 62 14.22 -6.44 4.38
C GLN A 62 13.91 -5.66 5.65
N ASP A 63 14.67 -5.95 6.69
CA ASP A 63 14.75 -5.14 7.90
C ASP A 63 15.38 -3.78 7.58
N ILE A 64 14.69 -2.70 7.93
CA ILE A 64 15.10 -1.31 7.70
C ILE A 64 15.34 -0.54 9.01
N SER A 65 15.23 -1.21 10.16
CA SER A 65 15.27 -0.57 11.48
C SER A 65 16.57 0.19 11.75
N ALA A 66 17.67 -0.24 11.12
CA ALA A 66 19.00 0.36 11.24
C ALA A 66 19.36 1.34 10.10
N LEU A 67 18.48 1.57 9.12
CA LEU A 67 18.79 2.49 8.02
C LEU A 67 18.89 3.95 8.50
N PRO A 68 19.70 4.79 7.86
CA PRO A 68 19.74 6.21 8.17
C PRO A 68 18.39 6.88 7.87
N VAL A 69 18.04 7.89 8.67
CA VAL A 69 16.87 8.74 8.42
C VAL A 69 17.11 9.54 7.15
N HIS A 70 16.09 9.61 6.29
CA HIS A 70 16.15 10.36 5.05
C HIS A 70 16.24 11.87 5.35
N PRO A 71 17.13 12.65 4.68
CA PRO A 71 17.31 14.07 4.96
C PRO A 71 16.04 14.93 4.87
N LEU A 72 15.10 14.55 3.99
CA LEU A 72 13.80 15.22 3.82
C LEU A 72 12.66 14.63 4.69
N SER A 73 12.96 13.75 5.65
CA SER A 73 11.94 13.07 6.47
C SER A 73 10.98 14.04 7.14
N ALA A 74 11.48 15.13 7.72
CA ALA A 74 10.63 16.12 8.39
C ALA A 74 9.65 16.79 7.41
N ASN A 75 10.08 17.05 6.17
CA ASN A 75 9.26 17.70 5.15
C ASN A 75 8.16 16.73 4.67
N TYR A 76 8.50 15.47 4.41
CA TYR A 76 7.53 14.45 4.04
C TYR A 76 6.48 14.19 5.12
N VAL A 77 6.91 14.10 6.39
CA VAL A 77 5.98 13.95 7.53
C VAL A 77 5.08 15.18 7.66
N ALA A 78 5.62 16.39 7.49
CA ALA A 78 4.85 17.62 7.54
C ALA A 78 3.80 17.67 6.41
N SER A 79 4.17 17.32 5.18
CA SER A 79 3.25 17.35 4.03
C SER A 79 2.13 16.32 4.13
N MET A 80 2.41 15.14 4.70
CA MET A 80 1.41 14.12 4.96
C MET A 80 0.59 14.39 6.23
N GLY A 81 0.92 15.42 7.02
CA GLY A 81 0.24 15.78 8.25
C GLY A 81 0.78 15.03 9.48
N GLY A 82 1.83 15.54 10.11
CA GLY A 82 2.46 14.91 11.28
C GLY A 82 1.54 14.71 12.50
N ALA A 83 0.50 15.54 12.66
CA ALA A 83 -0.48 15.38 13.74
C ALA A 83 -1.65 14.43 13.39
N GLN A 84 -1.76 14.01 12.12
CA GLN A 84 -2.81 13.09 11.70
C GLN A 84 -2.55 11.69 12.26
N SER A 85 -3.64 11.01 12.57
CA SER A 85 -3.61 9.65 13.07
C SER A 85 -3.39 8.65 11.94
N MET A 86 -2.63 7.60 12.21
CA MET A 86 -2.65 6.41 11.37
C MET A 86 -4.02 5.74 11.42
N HIS A 87 -4.42 5.10 10.31
CA HIS A 87 -5.67 4.37 10.20
C HIS A 87 -5.43 2.98 9.61
N ALA A 88 -5.99 1.94 10.22
CA ALA A 88 -6.12 0.65 9.55
C ALA A 88 -7.30 0.72 8.59
N ASP A 89 -7.01 0.54 7.30
CA ASP A 89 -8.00 0.47 6.24
C ASP A 89 -8.38 -1.00 5.97
N PHE A 90 -8.63 -1.74 7.04
CA PHE A 90 -8.96 -3.18 7.07
C PHE A 90 -9.54 -3.56 8.42
N GLY A 91 -10.22 -4.71 8.50
CA GLY A 91 -10.83 -5.20 9.72
C GLY A 91 -11.84 -6.32 9.46
N ALA A 92 -12.70 -6.54 10.46
CA ALA A 92 -13.79 -7.50 10.42
C ALA A 92 -15.10 -6.86 9.94
N GLY A 93 -15.93 -7.64 9.24
CA GLY A 93 -17.27 -7.24 8.84
C GLY A 93 -17.33 -6.13 7.79
N LEU A 94 -18.33 -5.24 7.95
CA LEU A 94 -18.60 -4.14 7.03
C LEU A 94 -18.27 -2.80 7.67
N TYR A 95 -17.76 -1.87 6.87
CA TYR A 95 -17.63 -0.46 7.20
C TYR A 95 -18.57 0.36 6.32
N ASN A 96 -19.46 1.15 6.93
CA ASN A 96 -20.50 1.91 6.23
C ASN A 96 -21.31 1.08 5.22
N GLY A 97 -21.57 -0.20 5.55
CA GLY A 97 -22.35 -1.11 4.69
C GLY A 97 -21.57 -1.74 3.54
N ALA A 98 -20.26 -1.50 3.43
CA ALA A 98 -19.37 -2.08 2.41
C ALA A 98 -18.28 -2.95 3.04
N PRO A 99 -17.76 -3.98 2.33
CA PRO A 99 -16.59 -4.73 2.76
C PRO A 99 -15.39 -3.79 3.06
N ILE A 100 -14.74 -4.00 4.20
CA ILE A 100 -13.57 -3.22 4.63
C ILE A 100 -12.26 -3.86 4.14
N GLY A 101 -11.28 -3.06 3.71
CA GLY A 101 -10.00 -3.55 3.20
C GLY A 101 -10.06 -4.21 1.82
N ILE A 102 -8.91 -4.72 1.37
CA ILE A 102 -8.74 -5.23 0.01
C ILE A 102 -8.78 -6.77 0.02
N PRO A 103 -9.86 -7.40 -0.47
CA PRO A 103 -9.94 -8.85 -0.48
C PRO A 103 -9.01 -9.46 -1.53
N TYR A 104 -8.61 -10.71 -1.30
CA TYR A 104 -7.94 -11.53 -2.29
C TYR A 104 -8.53 -12.93 -2.32
N ALA A 105 -8.41 -13.60 -3.46
CA ALA A 105 -8.77 -15.00 -3.62
C ALA A 105 -7.56 -15.86 -3.96
N VAL A 106 -7.66 -17.15 -3.67
CA VAL A 106 -6.68 -18.17 -4.08
C VAL A 106 -7.38 -19.14 -5.00
N VAL A 107 -6.80 -19.38 -6.16
CA VAL A 107 -7.31 -20.31 -7.17
C VAL A 107 -6.28 -21.39 -7.47
N PRO A 108 -6.67 -22.60 -7.89
CA PRO A 108 -5.71 -23.64 -8.29
C PRO A 108 -4.98 -23.26 -9.59
N ALA A 109 -3.83 -23.89 -9.84
CA ALA A 109 -3.11 -23.76 -11.11
C ALA A 109 -3.98 -24.12 -12.33
N SER A 110 -4.99 -24.97 -12.14
CA SER A 110 -5.94 -25.38 -13.18
C SER A 110 -7.07 -24.38 -13.44
N GLN A 111 -7.15 -23.27 -12.69
CA GLN A 111 -8.17 -22.24 -12.89
C GLN A 111 -8.08 -21.68 -14.32
N PRO A 112 -9.15 -21.81 -15.14
CA PRO A 112 -9.15 -21.25 -16.48
C PRO A 112 -8.97 -19.74 -16.46
N GLY A 113 -8.14 -19.24 -17.38
CA GLY A 113 -8.01 -17.82 -17.65
C GLY A 113 -9.25 -17.27 -18.35
N VAL A 114 -9.67 -16.07 -17.98
CA VAL A 114 -10.73 -15.30 -18.62
C VAL A 114 -10.14 -14.08 -19.33
N PRO A 115 -10.79 -13.57 -20.40
CA PRO A 115 -10.35 -12.34 -21.05
C PRO A 115 -10.56 -11.14 -20.12
N VAL A 116 -9.65 -10.17 -20.23
CA VAL A 116 -9.76 -8.87 -19.54
C VAL A 116 -9.51 -7.78 -20.57
N GLN A 117 -10.38 -6.76 -20.59
CA GLN A 117 -10.20 -5.55 -21.38
C GLN A 117 -9.70 -4.44 -20.46
N PHE A 118 -8.69 -3.70 -20.90
CA PHE A 118 -8.04 -2.65 -20.10
C PHE A 118 -8.18 -1.27 -20.72
N ASP A 119 -8.51 -0.27 -19.90
CA ASP A 119 -8.43 1.14 -20.30
C ASP A 119 -6.97 1.58 -20.49
N TYR A 120 -6.08 1.12 -19.60
CA TYR A 120 -4.64 1.35 -19.63
C TYR A 120 -3.88 0.14 -20.20
N ALA A 121 -4.31 -0.36 -21.37
CA ALA A 121 -3.74 -1.55 -21.99
C ALA A 121 -2.22 -1.46 -22.27
N GLY A 122 -1.69 -0.25 -22.52
CA GLY A 122 -0.26 -0.03 -22.78
C GLY A 122 0.66 -0.23 -21.57
N GLU A 123 0.09 -0.27 -20.37
CA GLU A 123 0.80 -0.50 -19.09
C GLU A 123 0.21 -1.69 -18.32
N SER A 124 -0.50 -2.59 -19.02
CA SER A 124 -1.12 -3.77 -18.43
C SER A 124 -0.65 -5.05 -19.13
N GLU A 125 -0.47 -6.13 -18.38
CA GLU A 125 -0.27 -7.43 -19.02
C GLU A 125 -1.60 -7.90 -19.65
N PRO A 126 -1.64 -8.29 -20.94
CA PRO A 126 -2.88 -8.48 -21.69
C PRO A 126 -3.70 -9.72 -21.30
N GLY A 127 -3.16 -10.61 -20.47
CA GLY A 127 -3.85 -11.83 -20.01
C GLY A 127 -3.70 -13.03 -20.95
N PRO A 128 -4.57 -14.06 -20.80
CA PRO A 128 -5.76 -14.10 -19.93
C PRO A 128 -5.43 -14.17 -18.43
N TYR A 129 -6.40 -13.82 -17.58
CA TYR A 129 -6.25 -13.78 -16.11
C TYR A 129 -7.08 -14.91 -15.47
N PRO A 130 -6.54 -15.71 -14.53
CA PRO A 130 -7.28 -16.77 -13.84
C PRO A 130 -8.19 -16.19 -12.74
N VAL A 131 -9.02 -15.20 -13.09
CA VAL A 131 -9.86 -14.44 -12.14
C VAL A 131 -11.34 -14.78 -12.41
N PRO A 132 -11.96 -15.68 -11.62
CA PRO A 132 -13.39 -15.95 -11.72
C PRO A 132 -14.21 -14.65 -11.63
N THR A 133 -15.28 -14.51 -12.40
CA THR A 133 -16.17 -13.32 -12.36
C THR A 133 -16.90 -13.13 -11.02
N THR A 134 -16.86 -14.14 -10.15
CA THR A 134 -17.37 -14.13 -8.77
C THR A 134 -16.32 -13.71 -7.74
N THR A 135 -15.10 -13.35 -8.16
CA THR A 135 -14.04 -12.92 -7.24
C THR A 135 -14.49 -11.66 -6.50
N ALA A 136 -14.20 -11.59 -5.20
CA ALA A 136 -14.53 -10.44 -4.38
C ALA A 136 -13.86 -9.17 -4.92
N ILE A 137 -14.60 -8.06 -4.86
CA ILE A 137 -14.17 -6.73 -5.29
C ILE A 137 -14.06 -5.88 -4.04
N GLU A 138 -12.99 -5.11 -3.91
CA GLU A 138 -12.87 -4.11 -2.84
C GLU A 138 -14.07 -3.15 -2.81
N GLY A 139 -14.62 -2.93 -1.61
CA GLY A 139 -15.85 -2.15 -1.40
C GLY A 139 -17.13 -2.83 -1.95
N GLY A 140 -17.01 -4.01 -2.54
CA GLY A 140 -18.12 -4.78 -3.08
C GLY A 140 -18.53 -4.41 -4.50
N ALA A 141 -19.42 -5.22 -5.09
CA ALA A 141 -19.80 -5.11 -6.51
C ALA A 141 -20.44 -3.78 -6.90
N GLN A 142 -21.04 -3.05 -5.95
CA GLN A 142 -21.69 -1.75 -6.16
C GLN A 142 -20.79 -0.56 -5.76
N SER A 143 -19.55 -0.80 -5.36
CA SER A 143 -18.61 0.27 -4.98
C SER A 143 -18.33 1.21 -6.15
N SER A 144 -18.20 2.50 -5.88
CA SER A 144 -17.70 3.50 -6.81
C SER A 144 -16.22 3.86 -6.58
N GLY A 145 -15.54 3.15 -5.68
CA GLY A 145 -14.12 3.35 -5.37
C GLY A 145 -13.19 2.62 -6.36
N ASP A 146 -12.02 2.21 -5.87
CA ASP A 146 -10.97 1.64 -6.72
C ASP A 146 -11.29 0.25 -7.24
N ARG A 147 -12.11 -0.53 -6.51
CA ARG A 147 -12.62 -1.84 -6.96
C ARG A 147 -11.49 -2.80 -7.34
N HIS A 148 -10.48 -2.89 -6.48
CA HIS A 148 -9.39 -3.83 -6.68
C HIS A 148 -9.88 -5.28 -6.65
N VAL A 149 -9.27 -6.12 -7.50
CA VAL A 149 -9.46 -7.57 -7.54
C VAL A 149 -8.10 -8.25 -7.54
N LEU A 150 -7.80 -9.03 -6.49
CA LEU A 150 -6.51 -9.69 -6.30
C LEU A 150 -6.68 -11.21 -6.28
N VAL A 151 -5.89 -11.94 -7.08
CA VAL A 151 -5.93 -13.40 -7.15
C VAL A 151 -4.54 -14.01 -7.16
N ILE A 152 -4.30 -14.94 -6.23
CA ILE A 152 -3.12 -15.82 -6.26
C ILE A 152 -3.50 -17.11 -6.99
N GLN A 153 -2.74 -17.45 -8.03
CA GLN A 153 -2.81 -18.78 -8.64
C GLN A 153 -1.84 -19.72 -7.92
N SER A 154 -2.37 -20.51 -7.00
CA SER A 154 -1.61 -21.53 -6.27
C SER A 154 -0.98 -22.55 -7.23
N GLY A 155 0.27 -22.93 -6.98
CA GLY A 155 1.05 -23.85 -7.82
C GLY A 155 1.93 -23.18 -8.88
N THR A 156 1.52 -22.04 -9.44
CA THR A 156 2.42 -21.20 -10.29
C THR A 156 3.03 -20.04 -9.51
N CYS A 157 2.47 -19.72 -8.33
CA CYS A 157 2.87 -18.59 -7.49
C CYS A 157 2.89 -17.26 -8.24
N LYS A 158 1.91 -17.10 -9.12
CA LYS A 158 1.59 -15.83 -9.76
C LYS A 158 0.48 -15.12 -9.02
N LEU A 159 0.64 -13.82 -8.85
CA LEU A 159 -0.36 -12.89 -8.34
C LEU A 159 -0.88 -12.03 -9.49
N TYR A 160 -2.19 -11.95 -9.61
CA TYR A 160 -2.91 -11.18 -10.61
C TYR A 160 -3.70 -10.10 -9.89
N GLU A 161 -3.50 -8.85 -10.27
CA GLU A 161 -4.15 -7.70 -9.64
C GLU A 161 -4.76 -6.79 -10.70
N MET A 162 -5.98 -6.33 -10.46
CA MET A 162 -6.69 -5.44 -11.37
C MET A 162 -7.28 -4.26 -10.61
N PHE A 163 -7.25 -3.09 -11.23
CA PHE A 163 -7.86 -1.84 -10.74
C PHE A 163 -9.11 -1.50 -11.56
N SER A 164 -10.09 -0.85 -10.93
CA SER A 164 -11.38 -0.45 -11.51
C SER A 164 -12.09 -1.62 -12.20
N SER A 165 -12.28 -2.72 -11.46
CA SER A 165 -12.71 -4.00 -12.04
C SER A 165 -14.24 -4.15 -12.10
N TYR A 166 -14.75 -4.50 -13.27
CA TYR A 166 -16.17 -4.75 -13.54
C TYR A 166 -16.34 -6.09 -14.28
N PRO A 167 -17.08 -7.06 -13.72
CA PRO A 167 -17.40 -8.29 -14.44
C PRO A 167 -18.19 -7.97 -15.71
N GLN A 168 -17.80 -8.55 -16.84
CA GLN A 168 -18.45 -8.35 -18.14
C GLN A 168 -18.57 -9.68 -18.90
N GLY A 169 -19.79 -10.22 -18.95
CA GLY A 169 -20.05 -11.52 -19.56
C GLY A 169 -19.23 -12.63 -18.88
N THR A 170 -18.33 -13.27 -19.63
CA THR A 170 -17.44 -14.32 -19.12
C THR A 170 -16.07 -13.80 -18.68
N GLY A 171 -15.82 -12.50 -18.74
CA GLY A 171 -14.54 -11.87 -18.41
C GLY A 171 -14.70 -10.58 -17.61
N TRP A 172 -13.75 -9.67 -17.77
CA TRP A 172 -13.68 -8.42 -17.01
C TRP A 172 -13.38 -7.23 -17.93
N HIS A 173 -13.89 -6.06 -17.54
CA HIS A 173 -13.35 -4.77 -17.93
C HIS A 173 -12.67 -4.17 -16.69
N ALA A 174 -11.43 -3.74 -16.83
CA ALA A 174 -10.63 -3.13 -15.77
C ALA A 174 -9.92 -1.88 -16.29
N GLY A 175 -9.52 -0.99 -15.37
CA GLY A 175 -8.65 0.13 -15.70
C GLY A 175 -7.26 -0.38 -16.09
N SER A 176 -6.61 -1.11 -15.19
CA SER A 176 -5.28 -1.70 -15.40
C SER A 176 -5.19 -3.13 -14.84
N GLY A 177 -4.18 -3.86 -15.30
CA GLY A 177 -3.85 -5.21 -14.84
C GLY A 177 -2.36 -5.38 -14.59
N ALA A 178 -2.02 -6.13 -13.54
CA ALA A 178 -0.66 -6.43 -13.14
C ALA A 178 -0.51 -7.94 -12.88
N VAL A 179 0.57 -8.55 -13.38
CA VAL A 179 0.94 -9.93 -13.05
C VAL A 179 2.32 -9.99 -12.43
N TRP A 180 2.41 -10.61 -11.27
CA TRP A 180 3.63 -10.73 -10.47
C TRP A 180 4.03 -12.19 -10.31
N ASN A 181 5.32 -12.48 -10.43
CA ASN A 181 5.87 -13.75 -9.98
C ASN A 181 6.34 -13.60 -8.53
N LEU A 182 5.65 -14.27 -7.60
CA LEU A 182 5.94 -14.15 -6.17
C LEU A 182 7.21 -14.90 -5.75
N THR A 183 7.90 -15.60 -6.66
CA THR A 183 9.15 -16.30 -6.36
C THR A 183 10.39 -15.57 -6.89
N THR A 184 10.25 -14.39 -7.49
CA THR A 184 11.36 -13.64 -8.07
C THR A 184 11.44 -12.22 -7.50
N ASN A 185 12.53 -11.54 -7.83
CA ASN A 185 12.76 -10.14 -7.49
C ASN A 185 12.51 -9.22 -8.70
N ASP A 186 11.60 -9.62 -9.58
CA ASP A 186 11.29 -8.85 -10.80
C ASP A 186 10.46 -7.61 -10.45
N LEU A 187 10.82 -6.48 -11.05
CA LEU A 187 10.03 -5.25 -11.02
C LEU A 187 9.30 -5.07 -12.35
N ARG A 188 8.20 -4.30 -12.34
CA ARG A 188 7.57 -3.86 -13.60
C ARG A 188 8.51 -3.00 -14.43
N PRO A 189 8.28 -2.89 -15.75
CA PRO A 189 8.96 -1.90 -16.57
C PRO A 189 8.90 -0.51 -15.93
N GLN A 190 10.00 0.24 -16.05
CA GLN A 190 10.04 1.60 -15.50
C GLN A 190 8.99 2.48 -16.18
N GLY A 191 8.26 3.25 -15.38
CA GLY A 191 7.19 4.13 -15.85
C GLY A 191 5.85 3.44 -16.06
N TRP A 192 5.72 2.13 -15.81
CA TRP A 192 4.43 1.45 -15.85
C TRP A 192 3.74 1.51 -14.49
N THR A 193 2.47 1.91 -14.49
CA THR A 193 1.59 1.75 -13.33
C THR A 193 1.28 0.28 -13.03
N SER A 194 0.42 0.04 -12.05
CA SER A 194 -0.14 -1.28 -11.78
C SER A 194 -1.61 -1.19 -11.36
N ALA A 195 -2.11 -2.18 -10.62
CA ALA A 195 -3.35 -2.01 -9.87
C ALA A 195 -3.17 -0.97 -8.73
N ASP A 196 -1.95 -0.77 -8.24
CA ASP A 196 -1.53 0.32 -7.35
C ASP A 196 -0.82 1.43 -8.15
N ALA A 197 -0.97 2.70 -7.78
CA ALA A 197 -0.44 3.82 -8.56
C ALA A 197 1.09 3.87 -8.68
N ALA A 198 1.82 3.39 -7.67
CA ALA A 198 3.29 3.38 -7.65
C ALA A 198 3.91 2.35 -8.62
N GLY A 199 3.11 1.54 -9.32
CA GLY A 199 3.61 0.40 -10.09
C GLY A 199 4.14 -0.71 -9.18
N LEU A 200 3.53 -0.86 -8.00
CA LEU A 200 3.86 -1.83 -6.95
C LEU A 200 2.72 -2.86 -6.79
N PRO A 201 3.03 -4.08 -6.32
CA PRO A 201 1.99 -5.05 -6.02
C PRO A 201 1.20 -4.66 -4.75
N ILE A 202 -0.12 -4.90 -4.72
CA ILE A 202 -0.98 -4.56 -3.57
C ILE A 202 -0.87 -5.63 -2.49
N LEU A 203 -1.15 -6.90 -2.82
CA LEU A 203 -1.23 -8.01 -1.85
C LEU A 203 0.03 -8.15 -0.97
N PRO A 204 1.26 -8.03 -1.50
CA PRO A 204 2.47 -8.09 -0.69
C PRO A 204 2.59 -6.99 0.36
N GLY A 205 1.86 -5.88 0.21
CA GLY A 205 1.81 -4.79 1.19
C GLY A 205 0.61 -4.86 2.15
N LEU A 206 -0.28 -5.84 2.04
CA LEU A 206 -1.45 -5.93 2.92
C LEU A 206 -1.11 -6.61 4.24
N ALA A 207 -1.55 -6.04 5.36
CA ALA A 207 -1.65 -6.79 6.61
C ALA A 207 -2.69 -7.91 6.46
N ARG A 208 -2.32 -9.16 6.77
CA ARG A 208 -3.24 -10.32 6.71
C ARG A 208 -3.40 -10.96 8.08
N TYR A 209 -4.61 -11.41 8.38
CA TYR A 209 -4.91 -11.99 9.68
C TYR A 209 -4.09 -13.25 9.96
N ASP A 210 -3.87 -14.13 8.96
CA ASP A 210 -3.12 -15.37 9.17
C ASP A 210 -1.67 -15.11 9.64
N GLU A 211 -1.08 -13.99 9.24
CA GLU A 211 0.26 -13.56 9.70
C GLU A 211 0.20 -13.10 11.16
N VAL A 212 -0.81 -12.30 11.51
CA VAL A 212 -1.05 -11.88 12.89
C VAL A 212 -1.36 -13.07 13.80
N ALA A 213 -2.14 -14.04 13.33
CA ALA A 213 -2.37 -15.30 14.04
C ALA A 213 -1.10 -16.14 14.21
N SER A 214 -0.17 -16.05 13.25
CA SER A 214 1.17 -16.68 13.33
C SER A 214 2.16 -15.91 14.21
N GLY A 215 1.80 -14.71 14.67
CA GLY A 215 2.58 -13.91 15.62
C GLY A 215 3.47 -12.83 15.01
N ALA A 216 3.60 -12.75 13.68
CA ALA A 216 4.44 -11.75 13.03
C ALA A 216 4.00 -11.46 11.59
N ILE A 217 4.13 -10.20 11.17
CA ILE A 217 4.12 -9.79 9.77
C ILE A 217 5.57 -9.52 9.37
N ASN A 218 6.09 -10.27 8.40
CA ASN A 218 7.52 -10.28 8.04
C ASN A 218 7.85 -9.54 6.74
N HIS A 219 7.07 -8.52 6.43
CA HIS A 219 7.23 -7.67 5.26
C HIS A 219 6.76 -6.24 5.53
N ALA A 220 7.09 -5.33 4.62
CA ALA A 220 6.60 -3.97 4.64
C ALA A 220 5.10 -3.92 4.35
N LEU A 221 4.42 -2.95 4.94
CA LEU A 221 3.02 -2.67 4.62
C LEU A 221 2.92 -1.60 3.51
N ARG A 222 1.78 -1.54 2.81
CA ARG A 222 1.46 -0.41 1.93
C ARG A 222 0.71 0.67 2.71
N PHE A 223 0.91 1.92 2.33
CA PHE A 223 0.10 3.03 2.81
C PHE A 223 -0.10 4.10 1.73
N THR A 224 -0.98 5.06 2.00
CA THR A 224 -1.28 6.17 1.08
C THR A 224 -0.96 7.54 1.68
N ALA A 225 -0.81 8.53 0.78
CA ALA A 225 -0.62 9.95 1.11
C ALA A 225 -1.55 10.81 0.26
N ASN A 226 -2.07 11.92 0.79
CA ASN A 226 -3.00 12.77 0.05
C ASN A 226 -2.36 13.50 -1.15
N ALA A 227 -1.07 13.83 -1.04
CA ALA A 227 -0.32 14.52 -2.06
C ALA A 227 1.08 13.92 -2.18
N THR A 228 1.46 13.60 -3.42
CA THR A 228 2.78 13.07 -3.78
C THR A 228 3.43 13.96 -4.83
N GLN A 229 4.74 13.82 -5.01
CA GLN A 229 5.45 14.47 -6.11
C GLN A 229 5.43 13.61 -7.39
N LYS A 230 5.69 14.26 -8.52
CA LYS A 230 5.93 13.69 -9.85
C LYS A 230 7.31 13.01 -9.89
N ALA A 231 7.49 12.03 -9.02
CA ALA A 231 8.69 11.23 -8.89
C ALA A 231 8.37 9.94 -8.15
N PHE A 232 9.21 8.94 -8.39
CA PHE A 232 9.24 7.72 -7.60
C PHE A 232 10.67 7.33 -7.24
N VAL A 233 10.80 6.53 -6.19
CA VAL A 233 12.06 5.92 -5.74
C VAL A 233 11.90 4.41 -5.69
N TRP A 234 13.00 3.69 -5.80
CA TRP A 234 13.02 2.23 -5.73
C TRP A 234 12.34 1.73 -4.42
N PRO A 235 11.52 0.66 -4.47
CA PRO A 235 11.25 -0.23 -5.62
C PRO A 235 10.10 0.23 -6.54
N ALA A 236 9.45 1.36 -6.28
CA ALA A 236 8.36 1.86 -7.12
C ALA A 236 8.83 2.16 -8.56
N ARG A 237 7.89 2.08 -9.50
CA ARG A 237 8.12 2.22 -10.95
C ARG A 237 7.36 3.38 -11.56
N HIS A 238 6.42 3.98 -10.84
CA HIS A 238 5.49 4.97 -11.37
C HIS A 238 5.09 6.01 -10.31
N PHE A 239 4.53 7.14 -10.75
CA PHE A 239 4.02 8.23 -9.91
C PHE A 239 2.61 8.62 -10.34
N ALA A 240 1.78 9.14 -9.42
CA ALA A 240 0.41 9.58 -9.74
C ALA A 240 0.18 11.08 -9.45
N SER A 241 1.17 11.91 -9.73
CA SER A 241 1.08 13.35 -9.49
C SER A 241 1.71 14.16 -10.62
N SER A 242 1.24 15.39 -10.80
CA SER A 242 1.88 16.40 -11.65
C SER A 242 2.71 17.41 -10.86
N ASN A 243 2.66 17.40 -9.52
CA ASN A 243 3.33 18.35 -8.65
C ASN A 243 4.83 18.03 -8.55
N SER A 244 5.71 19.01 -8.74
CA SER A 244 7.17 18.82 -8.68
C SER A 244 7.81 19.34 -7.39
N ASP A 245 7.04 19.67 -6.34
CA ASP A 245 7.58 20.10 -5.05
C ASP A 245 8.37 18.96 -4.39
N PRO A 246 9.70 19.11 -4.19
CA PRO A 246 10.54 18.08 -3.58
C PRO A 246 10.21 17.79 -2.11
N ASN A 247 9.38 18.61 -1.48
CA ASN A 247 8.90 18.40 -0.11
C ASN A 247 7.71 17.44 -0.03
N LEU A 248 7.09 17.08 -1.16
CA LEU A 248 6.09 16.03 -1.21
C LEU A 248 6.78 14.66 -1.35
N PRO A 249 6.22 13.61 -0.71
CA PRO A 249 6.82 12.28 -0.77
C PRO A 249 6.75 11.71 -2.19
N PRO A 250 7.83 11.09 -2.71
CA PRO A 250 7.77 10.29 -3.94
C PRO A 250 7.06 8.96 -3.70
N MET A 251 6.44 8.40 -4.74
CA MET A 251 5.98 7.01 -4.68
C MET A 251 7.17 6.08 -4.39
N GLY A 252 6.93 5.02 -3.61
CA GLY A 252 7.97 4.11 -3.14
C GLY A 252 8.72 4.57 -1.89
N LEU A 253 8.46 5.77 -1.36
CA LEU A 253 9.08 6.24 -0.12
C LEU A 253 8.84 5.25 1.03
N ARG A 254 9.91 4.88 1.72
CA ARG A 254 9.87 3.97 2.88
C ARG A 254 9.78 4.74 4.17
N MET A 255 8.70 4.54 4.92
CA MET A 255 8.49 5.10 6.26
C MET A 255 8.66 4.01 7.31
N ARG A 256 9.30 4.31 8.44
CA ARG A 256 9.35 3.41 9.61
C ARG A 256 8.72 4.06 10.84
N LEU A 257 8.11 3.25 11.69
CA LEU A 257 7.75 3.68 13.05
C LEU A 257 9.03 3.85 13.87
N LYS A 258 9.19 4.98 14.55
CA LYS A 258 10.40 5.28 15.31
C LYS A 258 10.65 4.25 16.41
N ALA A 259 11.93 3.95 16.65
CA ALA A 259 12.35 2.93 17.62
C ALA A 259 11.91 3.26 19.05
N ASN A 260 11.84 4.55 19.41
CA ASN A 260 11.48 5.04 20.75
C ASN A 260 9.98 5.00 21.08
N ILE A 261 9.11 4.70 20.11
CA ILE A 261 7.67 4.55 20.38
C ILE A 261 7.43 3.27 21.17
N ASP A 262 6.90 3.37 22.39
CA ASP A 262 6.56 2.19 23.18
C ASP A 262 5.28 1.54 22.64
N ILE A 263 5.39 0.26 22.27
CA ILE A 263 4.27 -0.51 21.73
C ILE A 263 3.78 -1.58 22.71
N SER A 264 4.37 -1.67 23.91
CA SER A 264 4.12 -2.73 24.89
C SER A 264 2.70 -2.70 25.47
N ALA A 265 2.08 -1.53 25.52
CA ALA A 265 0.72 -1.32 26.03
C ALA A 265 -0.37 -1.60 24.97
N TYR A 266 -0.01 -1.78 23.70
CA TYR A 266 -1.00 -2.00 22.64
C TYR A 266 -1.57 -3.42 22.67
N PRO A 267 -2.82 -3.62 22.25
CA PRO A 267 -3.42 -4.93 22.11
C PRO A 267 -2.61 -5.86 21.20
N PRO A 268 -2.72 -7.20 21.36
CA PRO A 268 -1.85 -8.16 20.66
C PRO A 268 -1.83 -8.00 19.13
N GLN A 269 -3.00 -7.88 18.48
CA GLN A 269 -3.07 -7.76 17.01
C GLN A 269 -2.38 -6.47 16.53
N THR A 270 -2.66 -5.37 17.20
CA THR A 270 -2.05 -4.05 16.94
C THR A 270 -0.54 -4.07 17.14
N ARG A 271 -0.08 -4.70 18.21
CA ARG A 271 1.35 -4.79 18.53
C ARG A 271 2.14 -5.50 17.44
N ILE A 272 1.56 -6.52 16.80
CA ILE A 272 2.19 -7.21 15.68
C ILE A 272 2.32 -6.28 14.47
N VAL A 273 1.27 -5.53 14.13
CA VAL A 273 1.31 -4.50 13.08
C VAL A 273 2.39 -3.45 13.37
N LEU A 274 2.42 -2.91 14.59
CA LEU A 274 3.42 -1.90 14.99
C LEU A 274 4.84 -2.44 15.02
N THR A 275 5.03 -3.72 15.35
CA THR A 275 6.33 -4.40 15.29
C THR A 275 6.82 -4.48 13.85
N ALA A 276 5.94 -4.86 12.90
CA ALA A 276 6.27 -4.85 11.48
C ALA A 276 6.61 -3.44 10.98
N LEU A 277 5.88 -2.42 11.40
CA LEU A 277 6.17 -1.02 11.05
C LEU A 277 7.50 -0.48 11.62
N LYS A 278 7.98 -1.01 12.75
CA LYS A 278 9.33 -0.70 13.25
C LYS A 278 10.42 -1.39 12.43
N ARG A 279 10.19 -2.67 12.09
CA ARG A 279 11.21 -3.54 11.48
C ARG A 279 11.29 -3.39 9.97
N TYR A 280 10.16 -3.55 9.30
CA TYR A 280 10.03 -3.48 7.85
C TYR A 280 9.48 -2.14 7.39
N GLY A 281 8.71 -1.43 8.21
CA GLY A 281 8.10 -0.16 7.84
C GLY A 281 6.97 -0.33 6.83
N MET A 282 6.70 0.74 6.09
CA MET A 282 5.67 0.81 5.07
C MET A 282 6.12 1.60 3.85
N ILE A 283 5.62 1.22 2.67
CA ILE A 283 5.96 1.81 1.37
C ILE A 283 4.77 2.64 0.89
N LEU A 284 5.04 3.88 0.47
CA LEU A 284 4.03 4.74 -0.12
C LEU A 284 3.66 4.21 -1.52
N ALA A 285 2.43 3.74 -1.66
CA ALA A 285 2.01 3.00 -2.85
C ALA A 285 0.96 3.73 -3.71
N ASP A 286 0.14 4.60 -3.10
CA ASP A 286 -0.87 5.39 -3.81
C ASP A 286 -1.13 6.75 -3.19
N ASN A 287 -1.84 7.58 -3.94
CA ASN A 287 -2.53 8.74 -3.43
C ASN A 287 -3.83 8.30 -2.74
N GLY A 288 -4.08 8.83 -1.56
CA GLY A 288 -5.25 8.47 -0.76
C GLY A 288 -5.29 9.27 0.53
N SER A 289 -6.07 8.81 1.52
CA SER A 289 -6.03 9.46 2.83
C SER A 289 -4.69 9.19 3.51
N SER A 290 -3.97 10.24 3.90
CA SER A 290 -2.65 10.10 4.51
C SER A 290 -2.68 9.18 5.73
N TRP A 291 -1.66 8.32 5.83
CA TRP A 291 -1.46 7.37 6.94
C TRP A 291 -2.48 6.23 7.00
N PHE A 292 -3.19 5.95 5.91
CA PHE A 292 -4.05 4.77 5.79
C PHE A 292 -3.20 3.57 5.39
N VAL A 293 -3.15 2.57 6.25
CA VAL A 293 -2.39 1.32 6.07
C VAL A 293 -3.33 0.24 5.56
N GLY A 294 -2.97 -0.40 4.45
CA GLY A 294 -3.81 -1.41 3.79
C GLY A 294 -3.73 -2.78 4.45
N GLY A 295 -4.84 -3.52 4.40
CA GLY A 295 -4.90 -4.91 4.82
C GLY A 295 -6.04 -5.68 4.16
N ALA A 296 -6.05 -6.99 4.36
CA ALA A 296 -7.12 -7.86 3.89
C ALA A 296 -8.26 -7.96 4.93
N PRO A 297 -9.54 -7.99 4.50
CA PRO A 297 -10.66 -8.28 5.38
C PRO A 297 -10.53 -9.66 6.02
N ASP A 298 -10.91 -9.77 7.28
CA ASP A 298 -11.06 -11.04 7.97
C ASP A 298 -11.94 -10.86 9.22
N ASP A 299 -12.95 -11.71 9.40
CA ASP A 299 -13.87 -11.62 10.55
C ASP A 299 -13.19 -11.89 11.91
N ARG A 300 -11.96 -12.38 11.90
CA ARG A 300 -11.16 -12.65 13.11
C ARG A 300 -10.37 -11.42 13.58
N TRP A 301 -10.32 -10.35 12.79
CA TRP A 301 -9.79 -9.06 13.27
C TRP A 301 -10.63 -8.52 14.42
N ILE A 302 -9.96 -7.98 15.44
CA ILE A 302 -10.64 -7.27 16.53
C ILE A 302 -10.59 -5.78 16.18
N ASN A 303 -11.72 -5.24 15.71
CA ASN A 303 -11.79 -3.85 15.23
C ASN A 303 -11.42 -2.83 16.33
N ASP A 304 -11.75 -3.12 17.60
CA ASP A 304 -11.36 -2.28 18.73
C ASP A 304 -9.84 -2.26 18.95
N ASP A 305 -9.16 -3.40 18.74
CA ASP A 305 -7.70 -3.46 18.76
C ASP A 305 -7.14 -2.59 17.63
N LEU A 306 -7.61 -2.78 16.40
CA LEU A 306 -7.15 -2.01 15.24
C LEU A 306 -7.42 -0.50 15.40
N ALA A 307 -8.51 -0.11 16.07
CA ALA A 307 -8.82 1.29 16.35
C ALA A 307 -7.74 1.97 17.21
N SER A 308 -7.01 1.22 18.05
CA SER A 308 -5.90 1.76 18.84
C SER A 308 -4.73 2.28 17.99
N LEU A 309 -4.59 1.85 16.72
CA LEU A 309 -3.62 2.41 15.77
C LEU A 309 -3.79 3.93 15.59
N ARG A 310 -4.99 4.48 15.82
CA ARG A 310 -5.27 5.92 15.72
C ARG A 310 -4.55 6.78 16.77
N SER A 311 -3.98 6.15 17.80
CA SER A 311 -3.11 6.84 18.77
C SER A 311 -1.74 7.16 18.20
N ILE A 312 -1.26 6.37 17.23
CA ILE A 312 -0.01 6.63 16.50
C ILE A 312 -0.25 7.80 15.53
N LYS A 313 0.65 8.78 15.58
CA LYS A 313 0.61 9.98 14.73
C LYS A 313 1.64 9.90 13.61
N GLY A 314 1.43 10.65 12.54
CA GLY A 314 2.43 10.81 11.47
C GLY A 314 3.82 11.23 12.01
N SER A 315 3.86 12.02 13.08
CA SER A 315 5.08 12.46 13.76
C SER A 315 5.86 11.33 14.44
N ASP A 316 5.23 10.17 14.65
CA ASP A 316 5.86 8.96 15.20
C ASP A 316 6.61 8.17 14.12
N PHE A 317 6.44 8.55 12.85
CA PHE A 317 7.15 7.98 11.72
C PHE A 317 8.34 8.84 11.28
N GLU A 318 9.25 8.21 10.56
CA GLU A 318 10.32 8.87 9.81
C GLU A 318 10.56 8.14 8.49
N ALA A 319 10.91 8.91 7.46
CA ALA A 319 11.37 8.35 6.20
C ALA A 319 12.80 7.82 6.37
N VAL A 320 13.12 6.69 5.77
CA VAL A 320 14.47 6.12 5.76
C VAL A 320 15.08 6.20 4.37
N ASP A 321 16.41 6.33 4.32
CA ASP A 321 17.15 6.28 3.06
C ASP A 321 17.46 4.81 2.69
N THR A 322 16.83 4.35 1.61
CA THR A 322 16.93 2.99 1.09
C THR A 322 18.02 2.82 0.02
N SER A 323 18.78 3.87 -0.30
CA SER A 323 19.82 3.83 -1.36
C SER A 323 20.83 2.69 -1.19
N SER A 324 21.24 2.43 0.06
CA SER A 324 22.18 1.35 0.40
C SER A 324 21.63 -0.06 0.20
N MET A 325 20.31 -0.22 0.06
CA MET A 325 19.68 -1.51 -0.19
C MET A 325 19.73 -1.90 -1.67
N VAL A 326 19.85 -0.94 -2.58
CA VAL A 326 19.70 -1.17 -4.02
C VAL A 326 20.91 -1.93 -4.57
N ILE A 327 20.70 -3.18 -5.00
CA ILE A 327 21.71 -3.96 -5.75
C ILE A 327 21.65 -3.59 -7.23
N ASN A 328 20.43 -3.56 -7.77
CA ASN A 328 20.14 -3.23 -9.16
C ASN A 328 18.83 -2.46 -9.23
N ALA A 329 18.82 -1.28 -9.85
CA ALA A 329 17.64 -0.41 -9.94
C ALA A 329 16.43 -1.03 -10.69
N ASN A 330 16.65 -2.12 -11.43
CA ASN A 330 15.61 -2.86 -12.16
C ASN A 330 15.25 -4.20 -11.51
N SER A 331 15.70 -4.45 -10.28
CA SER A 331 15.29 -5.61 -9.49
C SER A 331 14.89 -5.16 -8.08
N ALA A 332 13.92 -5.85 -7.48
CA ALA A 332 13.55 -5.68 -6.09
C ALA A 332 14.55 -6.38 -5.14
N GLN A 333 15.59 -7.03 -5.65
CA GLN A 333 16.61 -7.66 -4.83
C GLN A 333 17.37 -6.60 -4.05
N ALA A 334 17.52 -6.84 -2.75
CA ALA A 334 18.01 -5.88 -1.80
C ALA A 334 19.16 -6.47 -0.98
N HIS A 335 20.16 -5.64 -0.69
CA HIS A 335 21.05 -5.95 0.43
C HIS A 335 20.25 -5.82 1.72
N GLY A 336 20.37 -6.81 2.62
CA GLY A 336 19.94 -6.62 4.00
C GLY A 336 20.65 -5.41 4.61
N ALA A 337 20.04 -4.75 5.60
CA ALA A 337 20.63 -3.56 6.21
C ALA A 337 22.02 -3.87 6.80
N VAL A 338 23.07 -3.60 6.02
CA VAL A 338 24.45 -3.56 6.50
C VAL A 338 24.69 -2.14 7.01
N ALA A 339 25.24 -1.99 8.22
CA ALA A 339 25.62 -0.69 8.76
C ALA A 339 26.48 0.07 7.72
N ALA A 340 25.98 1.24 7.31
CA ALA A 340 26.40 1.94 6.10
C ALA A 340 27.91 2.26 6.04
N SER A 341 28.54 1.95 4.90
CA SER A 341 29.59 2.81 4.36
C SER A 341 28.93 3.96 3.59
N THR A 342 29.46 5.17 3.75
CA THR A 342 29.00 6.48 3.22
C THR A 342 27.95 6.46 2.08
N PRO A 343 26.78 7.09 2.28
CA PRO A 343 25.66 7.07 1.33
C PRO A 343 25.89 7.96 0.10
N VAL A 344 25.38 7.50 -1.05
CA VAL A 344 24.97 8.37 -2.17
C VAL A 344 23.44 8.37 -2.16
N PRO A 345 22.77 9.52 -1.99
CA PRO A 345 21.31 9.58 -1.97
C PRO A 345 20.72 8.96 -3.24
N ALA A 346 19.71 8.10 -3.11
CA ALA A 346 18.90 7.68 -4.25
C ALA A 346 18.19 8.93 -4.80
N THR A 347 18.62 9.39 -5.97
CA THR A 347 18.01 10.55 -6.61
C THR A 347 16.61 10.14 -7.10
N PRO A 348 15.55 10.89 -6.76
CA PRO A 348 14.22 10.61 -7.28
C PRO A 348 14.24 10.52 -8.80
N THR A 349 13.62 9.47 -9.35
CA THR A 349 13.51 9.36 -10.80
C THR A 349 12.37 10.26 -11.26
N HIS A 350 12.73 11.38 -11.88
CA HIS A 350 11.80 12.23 -12.61
C HIS A 350 11.78 11.77 -14.07
N SER A 351 10.61 11.42 -14.61
CA SER A 351 10.53 11.04 -16.02
C SER A 351 10.72 12.28 -16.91
N ALA A 352 11.80 12.28 -17.71
CA ALA A 352 11.89 13.11 -18.90
C ALA A 352 11.09 12.42 -20.01
N SER A 353 10.12 13.14 -20.61
CA SER A 353 9.30 12.61 -21.70
C SER A 353 10.14 11.95 -22.79
N PRO A 354 9.74 10.80 -23.35
CA PRO A 354 10.31 10.32 -24.59
C PRO A 354 9.85 11.25 -25.73
N THR A 355 10.74 12.13 -26.20
CA THR A 355 10.51 12.89 -27.42
C THR A 355 10.44 11.90 -28.59
N LYS A 356 9.23 11.52 -29.01
CA LYS A 356 9.02 11.03 -30.37
C LYS A 356 9.43 12.17 -31.29
N GLN A 357 10.55 12.02 -31.99
CA GLN A 357 10.92 12.89 -33.10
C GLN A 357 9.85 12.78 -34.18
N ALA A 358 8.86 13.66 -34.14
CA ALA A 358 8.00 13.92 -35.28
C ALA A 358 8.70 14.97 -36.15
N VAL A 359 9.07 14.56 -37.35
CA VAL A 359 9.51 15.45 -38.43
C VAL A 359 8.38 16.45 -38.70
N GLN A 360 8.57 17.72 -38.32
CA GLN A 360 7.68 18.80 -38.72
C GLN A 360 8.32 19.56 -39.88
N THR A 361 7.73 19.44 -41.06
CA THR A 361 7.89 20.39 -42.15
C THR A 361 7.20 21.70 -41.78
N ALA A 362 7.95 22.79 -41.94
CA ALA A 362 7.57 24.15 -41.57
C ALA A 362 6.47 24.73 -42.49
N ASN A 363 5.58 25.56 -41.93
CA ASN A 363 5.22 26.85 -42.54
C ASN A 363 4.55 27.85 -41.55
N LYS A 364 5.34 28.87 -41.24
CA LYS A 364 5.17 30.29 -40.82
C LYS A 364 3.76 30.99 -40.79
N THR A 365 3.47 31.55 -39.59
CA THR A 365 2.98 32.94 -39.19
C THR A 365 1.64 33.55 -39.67
N PRO A 366 1.08 34.63 -39.03
CA PRO A 366 0.91 34.99 -37.60
C PRO A 366 -0.50 35.57 -37.22
N SER A 367 -0.70 35.93 -35.94
CA SER A 367 -1.90 36.46 -35.21
C SER A 367 -2.60 37.73 -35.78
N PRO A 368 -3.75 38.19 -35.20
CA PRO A 368 -3.71 39.13 -34.06
C PRO A 368 -4.86 39.11 -33.01
N LEU A 369 -4.49 39.48 -31.77
CA LEU A 369 -5.14 40.35 -30.76
C LEU A 369 -6.67 40.41 -30.57
N ALA A 370 -7.14 40.24 -29.32
CA ALA A 370 -8.18 41.09 -28.72
C ALA A 370 -8.18 41.12 -27.17
N LEU A 371 -8.69 42.23 -26.66
CA LEU A 371 -8.57 42.86 -25.33
C LEU A 371 -9.22 42.16 -24.11
N ARG A 372 -8.51 42.31 -22.98
CA ARG A 372 -8.95 42.70 -21.61
C ARG A 372 -10.46 42.65 -21.24
N ARG A 373 -10.75 42.05 -20.07
CA ARG A 373 -11.25 42.73 -18.84
C ARG A 373 -11.29 41.76 -17.63
N ARG A 374 -10.69 42.20 -16.51
CA ARG A 374 -11.01 41.86 -15.10
C ARG A 374 -11.72 43.11 -14.49
N PRO A 375 -12.33 43.15 -13.29
CA PRO A 375 -12.16 42.26 -12.13
C PRO A 375 -13.45 41.92 -11.32
N GLY A 376 -13.33 41.08 -10.30
CA GLY A 376 -14.34 40.91 -9.25
C GLY A 376 -13.90 39.90 -8.19
N ILE A 377 -13.69 40.36 -6.97
CA ILE A 377 -13.24 39.64 -5.77
C ILE A 377 -14.44 39.53 -4.81
N ASN A 378 -14.78 38.33 -4.30
CA ASN A 378 -14.81 37.96 -2.86
C ASN A 378 -15.60 36.68 -2.54
N ILE A 379 -14.89 35.75 -1.88
CA ILE A 379 -15.19 34.99 -0.66
C ILE A 379 -16.53 34.23 -0.56
N THR A 380 -16.40 32.89 -0.52
CA THR A 380 -17.28 32.01 0.24
C THR A 380 -16.42 30.95 0.94
N THR A 381 -16.46 30.89 2.27
CA THR A 381 -16.06 29.72 3.05
C THR A 381 -17.33 28.93 3.34
N ASP A 382 -17.47 27.74 2.77
CA ASP A 382 -18.25 26.68 3.40
C ASP A 382 -17.67 25.30 3.04
N THR A 383 -17.74 24.42 4.02
CA THR A 383 -17.03 23.15 4.10
C THR A 383 -17.88 22.06 3.46
N THR A 384 -17.32 21.31 2.50
CA THR A 384 -17.90 20.02 2.09
C THR A 384 -16.81 19.07 1.62
N GLN A 385 -16.70 17.96 2.35
CA GLN A 385 -15.87 16.80 2.01
C GLN A 385 -16.31 16.25 0.65
N THR A 386 -15.35 16.05 -0.25
CA THR A 386 -15.55 15.29 -1.49
C THR A 386 -14.37 14.34 -1.70
N HIS A 387 -14.70 13.07 -1.97
CA HIS A 387 -13.77 12.04 -2.40
C HIS A 387 -13.10 12.48 -3.71
N SER A 388 -11.77 12.50 -3.73
CA SER A 388 -10.98 13.01 -4.85
C SER A 388 -10.94 12.00 -5.99
N GLN A 389 -11.62 12.34 -7.09
CA GLN A 389 -11.41 11.75 -8.41
C GLN A 389 -10.05 12.18 -8.98
N ALA A 390 -9.34 11.27 -9.65
CA ALA A 390 -8.26 11.64 -10.57
C ALA A 390 -8.88 12.17 -11.89
N PRO A 391 -8.35 13.24 -12.50
CA PRO A 391 -9.00 13.86 -13.66
C PRO A 391 -8.76 13.05 -14.94
N ALA A 392 -9.85 12.59 -15.54
CA ALA A 392 -9.86 12.12 -16.92
C ALA A 392 -9.62 13.30 -17.88
N ARG A 393 -8.78 13.06 -18.89
CA ARG A 393 -8.38 14.02 -19.92
C ARG A 393 -9.52 14.20 -20.92
N GLU A 394 -10.24 15.30 -20.84
CA GLU A 394 -11.36 15.64 -21.73
C GLU A 394 -10.85 15.97 -23.15
N LYS A 395 -11.33 15.23 -24.15
CA LYS A 395 -11.18 15.59 -25.58
C LYS A 395 -12.44 16.32 -26.03
N ALA A 396 -12.27 17.57 -26.42
CA ALA A 396 -13.30 18.37 -27.08
C ALA A 396 -13.69 17.76 -28.44
N ALA A 397 -14.99 17.65 -28.69
CA ALA A 397 -15.56 17.41 -30.02
C ALA A 397 -16.67 18.44 -30.24
N ASP A 398 -16.44 19.33 -31.21
CA ASP A 398 -17.43 20.28 -31.74
C ASP A 398 -18.41 19.54 -32.67
N ASN A 399 -19.71 19.80 -32.52
CA ASN A 399 -20.66 20.03 -33.62
C ASN A 399 -22.06 20.49 -33.13
N PRO A 400 -22.86 21.19 -33.97
CA PRO A 400 -23.75 22.31 -33.58
C PRO A 400 -25.23 21.92 -33.32
N PRO A 401 -26.10 22.85 -32.87
CA PRO A 401 -27.40 22.50 -32.27
C PRO A 401 -28.53 22.39 -33.28
N VAL A 402 -29.44 21.44 -33.04
CA VAL A 402 -30.76 21.38 -33.68
C VAL A 402 -31.82 21.67 -32.61
N PHE A 403 -32.60 22.72 -32.85
CA PHE A 403 -33.78 23.12 -32.09
C PHE A 403 -34.89 22.06 -32.18
N LEU A 404 -35.56 21.76 -31.07
CA LEU A 404 -37.02 21.54 -31.05
C LEU A 404 -37.61 21.63 -29.63
N TRP A 405 -38.74 22.33 -29.59
CA TRP A 405 -39.56 22.71 -28.43
C TRP A 405 -40.41 21.55 -27.88
N VAL A 406 -41.15 21.88 -26.80
CA VAL A 406 -42.29 21.18 -26.15
C VAL A 406 -41.85 20.46 -24.87
N GLY A 407 -42.45 20.64 -23.69
CA GLY A 407 -43.64 21.36 -23.28
C GLY A 407 -43.98 20.88 -21.86
N LEU A 408 -44.12 21.84 -20.94
CA LEU A 408 -44.43 21.64 -19.53
C LEU A 408 -45.89 21.21 -19.37
N ALA A 409 -46.17 20.13 -18.64
CA ALA A 409 -47.50 19.88 -18.07
C ALA A 409 -47.39 19.18 -16.70
N LEU A 410 -47.80 19.96 -15.71
CA LEU A 410 -47.99 19.64 -14.31
C LEU A 410 -49.37 18.96 -14.15
N ALA A 411 -49.48 17.92 -13.31
CA ALA A 411 -50.78 17.47 -12.79
C ALA A 411 -50.64 17.01 -11.34
N ILE A 412 -51.10 17.88 -10.46
CA ILE A 412 -51.27 17.70 -9.01
C ILE A 412 -52.63 17.02 -8.77
N CYS A 413 -52.64 16.07 -7.84
CA CYS A 413 -53.83 15.43 -7.28
C CYS A 413 -54.74 16.43 -6.55
N THR A 414 -56.05 16.36 -6.80
CA THR A 414 -57.07 16.75 -5.82
C THR A 414 -58.27 15.79 -5.86
N SER A 415 -58.89 15.71 -4.70
CA SER A 415 -59.78 14.72 -4.12
C SER A 415 -61.28 14.91 -4.41
N ALA A 416 -62.06 13.93 -3.95
CA ALA A 416 -63.53 13.85 -3.74
C ALA A 416 -64.30 13.18 -4.90
N GLY A 417 -65.23 12.25 -4.69
CA GLY A 417 -65.84 11.64 -3.51
C GLY A 417 -67.02 10.77 -4.00
N GLY A 418 -67.57 9.87 -3.18
CA GLY A 418 -68.87 9.24 -3.50
C GLY A 418 -69.06 7.81 -3.01
N LEU A 419 -69.84 7.71 -1.94
CA LEU A 419 -70.36 6.54 -1.22
C LEU A 419 -71.05 5.43 -2.04
N VAL A 420 -71.26 4.31 -1.31
CA VAL A 420 -72.27 3.21 -1.40
C VAL A 420 -71.54 1.88 -1.66
N GLY A 421 -71.59 0.83 -0.83
CA GLY A 421 -72.34 0.50 0.37
C GLY A 421 -72.42 -1.03 0.46
N ILE A 422 -72.37 -1.56 1.69
CA ILE A 422 -73.09 -2.77 2.14
C ILE A 422 -72.39 -4.17 2.02
N ARG A 423 -72.21 -4.75 3.23
CA ARG A 423 -72.24 -6.19 3.68
C ARG A 423 -70.94 -7.02 3.64
N LEU A 424 -70.36 -7.34 4.82
CA LEU A 424 -70.57 -8.55 5.67
C LEU A 424 -69.93 -9.79 5.01
N TRP A 425 -69.10 -10.66 5.63
CA TRP A 425 -68.74 -10.95 7.02
C TRP A 425 -67.60 -12.00 7.06
N ARG A 426 -66.82 -12.03 8.16
CA ARG A 426 -66.04 -13.14 8.78
C ARG A 426 -65.08 -14.00 7.92
N LYS A 427 -63.76 -14.10 8.22
CA LYS A 427 -63.02 -14.56 9.44
C LYS A 427 -63.08 -16.07 9.67
N TYR A 428 -61.88 -16.62 9.92
CA TYR A 428 -61.45 -17.95 10.44
C TYR A 428 -60.82 -18.87 9.37
N ARG A 429 -59.63 -19.43 9.56
CA ARG A 429 -58.71 -19.54 10.71
C ARG A 429 -57.27 -19.45 10.23
#